data_AF-A0A838U038-F1
#
_entry.id   AF-A0A838U038-F1
#
_cell.length_a   1.000
_cell.length_b   1.000
_cell.length_c   1.000
_cell.angle_alpha   90.00
_cell.angle_beta   90.00
_cell.angle_gamma   90.00
#
_symmetry.space_group_name_H-M   'P 1'
#
loop_
_entity.id
_entity.type
_entity.pdbx_description
1 polymer ?
#
loop_
_entity_poly.entity_id
_entity_poly.type
_entity_poly.pdbx_seq_one_letter_code
_entity_poly.pdbx_strand_id
1 'polypeptide(L)'
;MKFLKGKSFLVLLLILINAVLLVVFFKPSHQTISSSTTTTTNNNWQNVDYPEISSIGKDWDFQKYTKYFQNLAEQKGGEYAYHALATAANKGYIAGNVDTHLLGHTVGDVLYKQKGIEGIKVCTDDIRNACSHSIVVGYLLENGASSLGKAVEACHDAPGGSGAYTMCVHGLGHGVLAYEEYDMKKAVNLCNKIGTLKSANIEIGQCIGGVTMEMMAGVHDHEAWIKQVPNYFKENDPLAPCDSGFISKEYTNFCYVYLTPHLFKSAGVELSFPDPKLFNKAMKYCEGIPFEDRNRSTCFGSFGKEYVVLSNARNVQNVSSMKDAQLLQVYNWCKLGPVEGVSPCIESALQSIYWGGENDSKVSVRFCNIIPDQKYSNECMENLIGSVSYYVKDAKYRELFCSEVTEKFKEDCRARLLNPIR
;
A
#
# COMPACT_ATOMS: atom_id res chain seq x y z
N MET A 1 -51.52 40.89 46.21
CA MET A 1 -50.12 40.49 46.46
C MET A 1 -50.01 38.96 46.47
N LYS A 2 -50.10 38.30 45.30
CA LYS A 2 -49.93 36.84 45.15
C LYS A 2 -49.52 36.53 43.70
N PHE A 3 -48.24 36.65 43.42
CA PHE A 3 -47.58 36.09 42.24
C PHE A 3 -46.11 35.95 42.59
N LEU A 4 -45.63 34.72 42.80
CA LEU A 4 -44.24 34.24 42.73
C LEU A 4 -44.12 32.94 43.54
N LYS A 5 -44.59 31.82 42.99
CA LYS A 5 -44.21 30.47 43.48
C LYS A 5 -44.15 29.38 42.40
N GLY A 6 -44.19 29.74 41.11
CA GLY A 6 -44.24 28.77 40.02
C GLY A 6 -42.96 28.61 39.17
N LYS A 7 -42.02 29.56 39.22
CA LYS A 7 -40.87 29.56 38.28
C LYS A 7 -39.61 28.87 38.79
N SER A 8 -39.38 28.77 40.10
CA SER A 8 -38.18 28.07 40.63
C SER A 8 -38.25 26.55 40.50
N PHE A 9 -39.45 25.95 40.56
CA PHE A 9 -39.58 24.50 40.50
C PHE A 9 -39.32 23.94 39.09
N LEU A 10 -39.72 24.69 38.05
CA LEU A 10 -39.50 24.28 36.65
C LEU A 10 -38.02 24.37 36.25
N VAL A 11 -37.29 25.37 36.75
CA VAL A 11 -35.85 25.53 36.48
C VAL A 11 -35.03 24.45 37.22
N LEU A 12 -35.37 24.13 38.47
CA LEU A 12 -34.72 23.02 39.18
C LEU A 12 -35.01 21.66 38.55
N LEU A 13 -36.22 21.43 38.03
CA LEU A 13 -36.57 20.20 37.34
C LEU A 13 -35.81 20.06 36.01
N LEU A 14 -35.64 21.14 35.25
CA LEU A 14 -34.87 21.14 34.00
C LEU A 14 -33.36 20.95 34.21
N ILE A 15 -32.81 21.47 35.32
CA ILE A 15 -31.40 21.24 35.68
C ILE A 15 -31.20 19.79 36.15
N LEU A 16 -32.12 19.22 36.92
CA LEU A 16 -32.06 17.81 37.34
C LEU A 16 -32.23 16.85 36.17
N ILE A 17 -33.12 17.13 35.21
CA ILE A 17 -33.30 16.31 34.00
C ILE A 17 -32.05 16.37 33.11
N ASN A 18 -31.41 17.55 32.95
CA ASN A 18 -30.15 17.65 32.20
C ASN A 18 -28.96 17.00 32.94
N ALA A 19 -28.90 17.08 34.27
CA ALA A 19 -27.86 16.40 35.05
C ALA A 19 -28.02 14.87 35.01
N VAL A 20 -29.26 14.36 35.04
CA VAL A 20 -29.53 12.91 34.90
C VAL A 20 -29.26 12.44 33.46
N LEU A 21 -29.56 13.24 32.43
CA LEU A 21 -29.19 12.92 31.05
C LEU A 21 -27.67 12.94 30.84
N LEU A 22 -26.93 13.86 31.46
CA LEU A 22 -25.45 13.85 31.42
C LEU A 22 -24.86 12.63 32.12
N VAL A 23 -25.45 12.14 33.21
CA VAL A 23 -24.97 10.92 33.91
C VAL A 23 -25.38 9.63 33.18
N VAL A 24 -26.48 9.63 32.43
CA VAL A 24 -26.91 8.47 31.62
C VAL A 24 -26.13 8.37 30.30
N PHE A 25 -25.66 9.49 29.73
CA PHE A 25 -24.81 9.50 28.52
C PHE A 25 -23.29 9.48 28.80
N PHE A 26 -22.83 9.75 30.04
CA PHE A 26 -21.44 9.56 30.48
C PHE A 26 -21.30 8.44 31.51
N LYS A 27 -21.85 7.25 31.20
CA LYS A 27 -21.25 6.03 31.74
C LYS A 27 -19.94 5.83 30.98
N PRO A 28 -18.75 5.86 31.62
CA PRO A 28 -17.57 5.32 30.99
C PRO A 28 -17.88 3.84 30.78
N SER A 29 -18.16 3.46 29.54
CA SER A 29 -18.00 2.08 29.14
C SER A 29 -16.50 1.81 29.28
N HIS A 30 -16.08 1.41 30.48
CA HIS A 30 -14.98 0.47 30.62
C HIS A 30 -15.45 -0.85 30.01
N GLN A 31 -15.68 -0.85 28.70
CA GLN A 31 -15.21 -1.96 27.91
C GLN A 31 -13.71 -1.87 28.08
N THR A 32 -13.20 -2.70 28.99
CA THR A 32 -11.92 -3.34 28.72
C THR A 32 -11.99 -3.74 27.27
N ILE A 33 -11.28 -2.98 26.42
CA ILE A 33 -10.78 -3.47 25.16
C ILE A 33 -9.97 -4.67 25.62
N SER A 34 -10.64 -5.83 25.62
CA SER A 34 -9.98 -7.10 25.48
C SER A 34 -9.06 -6.82 24.33
N SER A 35 -7.76 -6.75 24.62
CA SER A 35 -6.73 -6.95 23.62
C SER A 35 -7.30 -7.98 22.67
N SER A 36 -7.47 -7.59 21.41
CA SER A 36 -7.59 -8.58 20.36
C SER A 36 -6.35 -9.43 20.53
N THR A 37 -6.49 -10.54 21.27
CA THR A 37 -5.81 -11.76 20.91
C THR A 37 -5.98 -11.81 19.41
N THR A 38 -4.90 -11.54 18.71
CA THR A 38 -4.68 -12.08 17.39
C THR A 38 -5.15 -13.52 17.49
N THR A 39 -6.39 -13.77 17.10
CA THR A 39 -6.76 -15.02 16.48
C THR A 39 -5.94 -15.02 15.20
N THR A 40 -4.64 -15.31 15.34
CA THR A 40 -3.95 -16.16 14.41
C THR A 40 -4.82 -17.40 14.35
N THR A 41 -5.76 -17.41 13.41
CA THR A 41 -6.07 -18.64 12.72
C THR A 41 -4.71 -19.15 12.24
N ASN A 42 -4.12 -20.03 13.04
CA ASN A 42 -2.97 -20.86 12.70
C ASN A 42 -3.42 -21.79 11.56
N ASN A 43 -3.79 -21.21 10.42
CA ASN A 43 -3.89 -21.94 9.18
C ASN A 43 -2.44 -22.07 8.73
N ASN A 44 -1.83 -23.17 9.16
CA ASN A 44 -0.44 -23.51 8.88
C ASN A 44 -0.25 -23.92 7.41
N TRP A 45 -0.93 -23.23 6.49
CA TRP A 45 -1.00 -23.56 5.07
C TRP A 45 0.38 -23.42 4.42
N GLN A 46 1.25 -22.55 4.95
CA GLN A 46 2.64 -22.43 4.50
C GLN A 46 3.44 -23.74 4.69
N ASN A 47 3.01 -24.60 5.63
CA ASN A 47 3.60 -25.91 5.89
C ASN A 47 2.85 -27.08 5.21
N VAL A 48 1.78 -26.79 4.47
CA VAL A 48 1.10 -27.78 3.64
C VAL A 48 1.95 -28.08 2.40
N ASP A 49 1.99 -29.34 2.01
CA ASP A 49 2.61 -29.74 0.74
C ASP A 49 1.63 -29.50 -0.40
N TYR A 50 2.13 -28.88 -1.47
CA TYR A 50 1.40 -28.59 -2.70
C TYR A 50 2.14 -29.32 -3.82
N PRO A 51 1.84 -30.61 -4.07
CA PRO A 51 2.59 -31.44 -5.01
C PRO A 51 2.71 -30.81 -6.40
N GLU A 52 1.68 -30.07 -6.81
CA GLU A 52 1.61 -29.35 -8.08
C GLU A 52 2.78 -28.34 -8.23
N ILE A 53 3.26 -27.70 -7.17
CA ILE A 53 4.39 -26.75 -7.22
C ILE A 53 5.67 -27.42 -7.76
N SER A 54 5.88 -28.71 -7.49
CA SER A 54 7.07 -29.44 -7.96
C SER A 54 7.13 -29.57 -9.50
N SER A 55 5.99 -29.41 -10.17
CA SER A 55 5.87 -29.48 -11.64
C SER A 55 6.09 -28.14 -12.33
N ILE A 56 6.25 -27.06 -11.57
CA ILE A 56 6.50 -25.72 -12.11
C ILE A 56 7.89 -25.67 -12.74
N GLY A 57 7.94 -25.31 -14.03
CA GLY A 57 9.21 -25.07 -14.72
C GLY A 57 9.79 -23.71 -14.36
N LYS A 58 11.09 -23.67 -14.09
CA LYS A 58 11.83 -22.43 -13.78
C LYS A 58 12.06 -21.52 -14.98
N ASP A 59 11.80 -22.03 -16.18
CA ASP A 59 11.95 -21.37 -17.48
C ASP A 59 10.63 -20.80 -18.02
N TRP A 60 9.54 -20.88 -17.25
CA TRP A 60 8.24 -20.42 -17.70
C TRP A 60 8.18 -18.90 -17.75
N ASP A 61 7.47 -18.38 -18.75
CA ASP A 61 7.11 -16.98 -18.82
C ASP A 61 5.85 -16.67 -17.99
N PHE A 62 5.55 -15.37 -17.86
CA PHE A 62 4.40 -14.88 -17.11
C PHE A 62 3.07 -15.48 -17.59
N GLN A 63 2.88 -15.66 -18.90
CA GLN A 63 1.64 -16.17 -19.48
C GLN A 63 1.41 -17.64 -19.12
N LYS A 64 2.48 -18.44 -19.14
CA LYS A 64 2.43 -19.85 -18.75
C LYS A 64 2.14 -20.01 -17.25
N TYR A 65 2.76 -19.20 -16.40
CA TYR A 65 2.42 -19.14 -14.97
C TYR A 65 0.96 -18.75 -14.73
N THR A 66 0.48 -17.72 -15.43
CA THR A 66 -0.91 -17.23 -15.35
C THR A 66 -1.89 -18.37 -15.65
N LYS A 67 -1.73 -19.03 -16.81
CA LYS A 67 -2.59 -20.14 -17.22
C LYS A 67 -2.53 -21.31 -16.24
N TYR A 68 -1.35 -21.61 -15.72
CA TYR A 68 -1.18 -22.69 -14.76
C TYR A 68 -1.94 -22.43 -13.44
N PHE A 69 -1.73 -21.26 -12.82
CA PHE A 69 -2.37 -20.93 -11.55
C PHE A 69 -3.88 -20.69 -11.70
N GLN A 70 -4.33 -20.16 -12.84
CA GLN A 70 -5.75 -20.10 -13.18
C GLN A 70 -6.36 -21.50 -13.23
N ASN A 71 -5.76 -22.43 -14.00
CA ASN A 71 -6.26 -23.80 -14.09
C ASN A 71 -6.26 -24.49 -12.71
N LEU A 72 -5.23 -24.27 -11.91
CA LEU A 72 -5.16 -24.80 -10.55
C LEU A 72 -6.30 -24.27 -9.68
N ALA A 73 -6.61 -22.97 -9.77
CA ALA A 73 -7.70 -22.33 -9.05
C ALA A 73 -9.08 -22.86 -9.49
N GLU A 74 -9.26 -23.09 -10.79
CA GLU A 74 -10.49 -23.66 -11.36
C GLU A 74 -10.69 -25.13 -10.95
N GLN A 75 -9.61 -25.92 -10.85
CA GLN A 75 -9.68 -27.36 -10.56
C GLN A 75 -9.70 -27.70 -9.06
N LYS A 76 -8.95 -26.96 -8.25
CA LYS A 76 -8.75 -27.25 -6.80
C LYS A 76 -9.35 -26.19 -5.88
N GLY A 77 -9.85 -25.10 -6.43
CA GLY A 77 -10.35 -23.94 -5.69
C GLY A 77 -9.31 -22.82 -5.58
N GLY A 78 -9.80 -21.57 -5.59
CA GLY A 78 -8.98 -20.36 -5.55
C GLY A 78 -8.19 -20.22 -4.26
N GLU A 79 -8.72 -20.70 -3.12
CA GLU A 79 -7.96 -20.71 -1.86
C GLU A 79 -6.75 -21.64 -1.94
N TYR A 80 -6.95 -22.86 -2.47
CA TYR A 80 -5.86 -23.81 -2.66
C TYR A 80 -4.79 -23.23 -3.59
N ALA A 81 -5.20 -22.67 -4.72
CA ALA A 81 -4.29 -22.07 -5.68
C ALA A 81 -3.57 -20.84 -5.14
N TYR A 82 -4.24 -20.02 -4.31
CA TYR A 82 -3.62 -18.85 -3.68
C TYR A 82 -2.50 -19.28 -2.74
N HIS A 83 -2.78 -20.24 -1.85
CA HIS A 83 -1.76 -20.77 -0.96
C HIS A 83 -0.61 -21.45 -1.72
N ALA A 84 -0.93 -22.17 -2.80
CA ALA A 84 0.09 -22.77 -3.67
C ALA A 84 0.96 -21.70 -4.36
N LEU A 85 0.36 -20.63 -4.88
CA LEU A 85 1.07 -19.49 -5.49
C LEU A 85 2.00 -18.82 -4.49
N ALA A 86 1.49 -18.46 -3.31
CA ALA A 86 2.28 -17.83 -2.25
C ALA A 86 3.44 -18.74 -1.81
N THR A 87 3.17 -20.03 -1.62
CA THR A 87 4.22 -21.02 -1.29
C THR A 87 5.26 -21.14 -2.40
N ALA A 88 4.84 -21.18 -3.66
CA ALA A 88 5.73 -21.27 -4.81
C ALA A 88 6.63 -20.04 -4.95
N ALA A 89 6.06 -18.85 -4.74
CA ALA A 89 6.79 -17.59 -4.73
C ALA A 89 7.83 -17.55 -3.59
N ASN A 90 7.41 -17.81 -2.35
CA ASN A 90 8.25 -17.74 -1.16
C ASN A 90 9.40 -18.78 -1.17
N LYS A 91 9.15 -19.98 -1.73
CA LYS A 91 10.18 -21.02 -1.86
C LYS A 91 11.05 -20.89 -3.14
N GLY A 92 10.83 -19.86 -3.95
CA GLY A 92 11.65 -19.60 -5.14
C GLY A 92 11.44 -20.58 -6.30
N TYR A 93 10.24 -21.15 -6.43
CA TYR A 93 9.85 -21.97 -7.59
C TYR A 93 9.45 -21.13 -8.80
N ILE A 94 9.07 -19.87 -8.57
CA ILE A 94 8.74 -18.92 -9.63
C ILE A 94 10.00 -18.14 -10.02
N ALA A 95 10.26 -18.02 -11.32
CA ALA A 95 11.39 -17.26 -11.83
C ALA A 95 11.35 -15.81 -11.33
N GLY A 96 12.50 -15.28 -10.88
CA GLY A 96 12.56 -13.97 -10.20
C GLY A 96 12.13 -12.77 -11.06
N ASN A 97 12.13 -12.90 -12.38
CA ASN A 97 11.70 -11.87 -13.32
C ASN A 97 10.18 -11.92 -13.62
N VAL A 98 9.44 -12.84 -13.02
CA VAL A 98 8.00 -12.96 -13.19
C VAL A 98 7.28 -12.14 -12.13
N ASP A 99 6.34 -11.32 -12.58
CA ASP A 99 5.50 -10.52 -11.69
C ASP A 99 4.46 -11.40 -11.00
N THR A 100 4.82 -11.88 -9.82
CA THR A 100 3.93 -12.68 -8.97
C THR A 100 2.75 -11.89 -8.42
N HIS A 101 2.84 -10.55 -8.31
CA HIS A 101 1.72 -9.71 -7.88
C HIS A 101 0.56 -9.84 -8.87
N LEU A 102 0.83 -9.75 -10.17
CA LEU A 102 -0.18 -9.95 -11.21
C LEU A 102 -0.74 -11.40 -11.25
N LEU A 103 0.07 -12.41 -10.86
CA LEU A 103 -0.46 -13.77 -10.67
C LEU A 103 -1.45 -13.85 -9.50
N GLY A 104 -1.22 -13.05 -8.45
CA GLY A 104 -2.13 -12.94 -7.31
C GLY A 104 -3.49 -12.39 -7.71
N HIS A 105 -3.54 -11.43 -8.64
CA HIS A 105 -4.80 -10.96 -9.23
C HIS A 105 -5.54 -12.09 -9.97
N THR A 106 -4.81 -12.84 -10.81
CA THR A 106 -5.39 -13.97 -11.57
C THR A 106 -6.09 -14.98 -10.67
N VAL A 107 -5.43 -15.39 -9.58
CA VAL A 107 -5.99 -16.35 -8.63
C VAL A 107 -7.11 -15.72 -7.80
N GLY A 108 -6.95 -14.45 -7.41
CA GLY A 108 -7.94 -13.68 -6.67
C GLY A 108 -9.27 -13.54 -7.42
N ASP A 109 -9.23 -13.36 -8.74
CA ASP A 109 -10.45 -13.28 -9.57
C ASP A 109 -11.24 -14.59 -9.57
N VAL A 110 -10.54 -15.73 -9.63
CA VAL A 110 -11.18 -17.05 -9.53
C VAL A 110 -11.73 -17.27 -8.12
N LEU A 111 -10.98 -16.86 -7.09
CA LEU A 111 -11.42 -16.93 -5.70
C LEU A 111 -12.68 -16.09 -5.46
N TYR A 112 -12.75 -14.87 -5.99
CA TYR A 112 -13.95 -14.03 -5.93
C TYR A 112 -15.15 -14.72 -6.57
N LYS A 113 -15.00 -15.28 -7.78
CA LYS A 113 -16.09 -16.02 -8.44
C LYS A 113 -16.60 -17.21 -7.62
N GLN A 114 -15.76 -17.81 -6.79
CA GLN A 114 -16.10 -18.99 -5.98
C GLN A 114 -16.67 -18.63 -4.60
N LYS A 115 -16.18 -17.56 -3.97
CA LYS A 115 -16.50 -17.21 -2.57
C LYS A 115 -17.16 -15.85 -2.38
N GLY A 116 -17.28 -15.07 -3.45
CA GLY A 116 -17.67 -13.66 -3.39
C GLY A 116 -16.72 -12.86 -2.50
N ILE A 117 -17.28 -11.83 -1.85
CA ILE A 117 -16.53 -10.91 -0.98
C ILE A 117 -15.91 -11.60 0.25
N GLU A 118 -16.49 -12.72 0.71
CA GLU A 118 -15.95 -13.49 1.84
C GLU A 118 -14.60 -14.15 1.51
N GLY A 119 -14.25 -14.27 0.23
CA GLY A 119 -12.94 -14.73 -0.21
C GLY A 119 -11.79 -13.88 0.33
N ILE A 120 -12.04 -12.63 0.73
CA ILE A 120 -11.01 -11.71 1.22
C ILE A 120 -10.25 -12.23 2.45
N LYS A 121 -10.89 -13.07 3.28
CA LYS A 121 -10.31 -13.68 4.48
C LYS A 121 -9.16 -14.65 4.18
N VAL A 122 -9.02 -15.07 2.92
CA VAL A 122 -7.92 -15.91 2.42
C VAL A 122 -6.71 -15.08 1.99
N CYS A 123 -6.94 -13.83 1.58
CA CYS A 123 -5.96 -13.00 0.88
C CYS A 123 -4.95 -12.33 1.83
N THR A 124 -3.89 -13.06 2.18
CA THR A 124 -2.75 -12.54 2.94
C THR A 124 -1.91 -11.51 2.15
N ASP A 125 -0.90 -10.97 2.80
CA ASP A 125 0.10 -10.04 2.26
C ASP A 125 1.25 -10.72 1.49
N ASP A 126 1.32 -12.06 1.48
CA ASP A 126 2.38 -12.85 0.83
C ASP A 126 2.62 -12.50 -0.64
N ILE A 127 1.61 -11.99 -1.35
CA ILE A 127 1.70 -11.54 -2.74
C ILE A 127 1.39 -10.03 -2.86
N ARG A 128 1.84 -9.24 -1.86
CA ARG A 128 1.58 -7.79 -1.74
C ARG A 128 0.10 -7.42 -1.87
N ASN A 129 -0.77 -8.20 -1.22
CA ASN A 129 -2.22 -8.01 -1.19
C ASN A 129 -2.94 -8.06 -2.56
N ALA A 130 -2.30 -8.54 -3.63
CA ALA A 130 -2.94 -8.66 -4.96
C ALA A 130 -4.26 -9.43 -4.93
N CYS A 131 -4.34 -10.48 -4.11
CA CYS A 131 -5.56 -11.27 -3.96
C CYS A 131 -6.73 -10.43 -3.46
N SER A 132 -6.53 -9.59 -2.43
CA SER A 132 -7.61 -8.78 -1.88
C SER A 132 -8.04 -7.67 -2.84
N HIS A 133 -7.12 -7.15 -3.68
CA HIS A 133 -7.46 -6.24 -4.77
C HIS A 133 -8.52 -6.87 -5.68
N SER A 134 -8.26 -8.08 -6.19
CA SER A 134 -9.20 -8.79 -7.07
C SER A 134 -10.56 -9.05 -6.44
N ILE A 135 -10.62 -9.35 -5.12
CA ILE A 135 -11.90 -9.52 -4.42
C ILE A 135 -12.72 -8.23 -4.46
N VAL A 136 -12.13 -7.08 -4.11
CA VAL A 136 -12.88 -5.81 -4.06
C VAL A 136 -13.16 -5.24 -5.45
N VAL A 137 -12.29 -5.48 -6.44
CA VAL A 137 -12.56 -5.14 -7.85
C VAL A 137 -13.74 -5.93 -8.36
N GLY A 138 -13.71 -7.27 -8.25
CA GLY A 138 -14.80 -8.13 -8.69
C GLY A 138 -16.12 -7.78 -8.02
N TYR A 139 -16.09 -7.52 -6.70
CA TYR A 139 -17.27 -7.12 -5.94
C TYR A 139 -17.89 -5.82 -6.43
N LEU A 140 -17.07 -4.79 -6.68
CA LEU A 140 -17.54 -3.52 -7.20
C LEU A 140 -18.10 -3.64 -8.62
N LEU A 141 -17.41 -4.34 -9.52
CA LEU A 141 -17.85 -4.50 -10.91
C LEU A 141 -19.17 -5.28 -11.01
N GLU A 142 -19.40 -6.26 -10.13
CA GLU A 142 -20.66 -7.03 -10.11
C GLU A 142 -21.83 -6.25 -9.48
N ASN A 143 -21.57 -5.45 -8.44
CA ASN A 143 -22.63 -4.85 -7.61
C ASN A 143 -22.80 -3.33 -7.78
N GLY A 144 -21.92 -2.69 -8.54
CA GLY A 144 -21.92 -1.25 -8.83
C GLY A 144 -21.61 -0.33 -7.64
N ALA A 145 -21.62 0.98 -7.88
CA ALA A 145 -21.16 2.00 -6.92
C ALA A 145 -21.84 1.96 -5.54
N SER A 146 -23.07 1.44 -5.42
CA SER A 146 -23.73 1.29 -4.11
C SER A 146 -23.03 0.31 -3.16
N SER A 147 -22.14 -0.55 -3.69
CA SER A 147 -21.45 -1.59 -2.93
C SER A 147 -20.15 -1.10 -2.24
N LEU A 148 -19.69 0.13 -2.54
CA LEU A 148 -18.40 0.66 -2.06
C LEU A 148 -18.22 0.58 -0.56
N GLY A 149 -19.24 0.98 0.22
CA GLY A 149 -19.17 0.94 1.68
C GLY A 149 -18.92 -0.48 2.20
N LYS A 150 -19.54 -1.48 1.57
CA LYS A 150 -19.35 -2.89 1.93
C LYS A 150 -18.01 -3.43 1.44
N ALA A 151 -17.50 -2.97 0.31
CA ALA A 151 -16.15 -3.30 -0.16
C ALA A 151 -15.08 -2.80 0.82
N VAL A 152 -15.19 -1.56 1.29
CA VAL A 152 -14.28 -0.97 2.27
C VAL A 152 -14.38 -1.67 3.62
N GLU A 153 -15.60 -2.01 4.07
CA GLU A 153 -15.79 -2.75 5.32
C GLU A 153 -15.11 -4.14 5.25
N ALA A 154 -15.26 -4.84 4.12
CA ALA A 154 -14.63 -6.14 3.93
C ALA A 154 -13.09 -6.08 3.98
N CYS A 155 -12.46 -4.95 3.63
CA CYS A 155 -11.02 -4.78 3.76
C CYS A 155 -10.52 -4.94 5.22
N HIS A 156 -11.38 -4.76 6.22
CA HIS A 156 -11.02 -5.04 7.62
C HIS A 156 -10.82 -6.54 7.90
N ASP A 157 -11.41 -7.41 7.07
CA ASP A 157 -11.29 -8.86 7.19
C ASP A 157 -10.08 -9.42 6.43
N ALA A 158 -9.35 -8.58 5.68
CA ALA A 158 -8.11 -8.98 5.01
C ALA A 158 -7.00 -9.27 6.04
N PRO A 159 -6.38 -10.47 6.03
CA PRO A 159 -5.26 -10.77 6.91
C PRO A 159 -4.06 -9.84 6.68
N GLY A 160 -3.42 -9.37 7.76
CA GLY A 160 -2.24 -8.48 7.71
C GLY A 160 -2.43 -7.10 8.36
N GLY A 161 -3.57 -6.86 9.03
CA GLY A 161 -3.77 -5.67 9.86
C GLY A 161 -3.94 -4.37 9.05
N SER A 162 -3.38 -3.26 9.55
CA SER A 162 -3.58 -1.94 8.94
C SER A 162 -2.96 -1.82 7.54
N GLY A 163 -1.80 -2.46 7.30
CA GLY A 163 -1.17 -2.49 5.99
C GLY A 163 -2.09 -3.14 4.96
N ALA A 164 -2.53 -4.37 5.24
CA ALA A 164 -3.48 -5.10 4.40
C ALA A 164 -4.79 -4.35 4.17
N TYR A 165 -5.33 -3.69 5.20
CA TYR A 165 -6.52 -2.82 5.05
C TYR A 165 -6.29 -1.71 4.02
N THR A 166 -5.20 -0.94 4.17
CA THR A 166 -4.91 0.18 3.26
C THR A 166 -4.64 -0.28 1.84
N MET A 167 -3.94 -1.40 1.67
CA MET A 167 -3.66 -1.97 0.34
C MET A 167 -4.91 -2.58 -0.29
N CYS A 168 -5.81 -3.18 0.49
CA CYS A 168 -7.11 -3.59 -0.02
C CYS A 168 -7.92 -2.40 -0.57
N VAL A 169 -7.97 -1.28 0.16
CA VAL A 169 -8.64 -0.05 -0.31
C VAL A 169 -7.91 0.55 -1.53
N HIS A 170 -6.59 0.42 -1.61
CA HIS A 170 -5.85 0.74 -2.82
C HIS A 170 -6.33 -0.09 -4.02
N GLY A 171 -6.46 -1.41 -3.86
CA GLY A 171 -7.02 -2.30 -4.88
C GLY A 171 -8.45 -1.94 -5.29
N LEU A 172 -9.28 -1.45 -4.36
CA LEU A 172 -10.62 -0.94 -4.68
C LEU A 172 -10.54 0.23 -5.66
N GLY A 173 -9.50 1.06 -5.59
CA GLY A 173 -9.23 2.14 -6.55
C GLY A 173 -9.08 1.64 -8.00
N HIS A 174 -8.51 0.45 -8.20
CA HIS A 174 -8.39 -0.16 -9.54
C HIS A 174 -9.79 -0.44 -10.10
N GLY A 175 -10.63 -1.08 -9.29
CA GLY A 175 -12.02 -1.37 -9.64
C GLY A 175 -12.87 -0.12 -9.83
N VAL A 176 -12.65 0.92 -9.04
CA VAL A 176 -13.34 2.21 -9.17
C VAL A 176 -13.04 2.86 -10.52
N LEU A 177 -11.77 2.83 -10.96
CA LEU A 177 -11.42 3.35 -12.29
C LEU A 177 -12.05 2.51 -13.41
N ALA A 178 -11.99 1.19 -13.31
CA ALA A 178 -12.59 0.28 -14.29
C ALA A 178 -14.12 0.45 -14.36
N TYR A 179 -14.80 0.58 -13.22
CA TYR A 179 -16.24 0.81 -13.13
C TYR A 179 -16.67 2.12 -13.79
N GLU A 180 -15.86 3.18 -13.67
CA GLU A 180 -16.12 4.49 -14.27
C GLU A 180 -15.57 4.60 -15.71
N GLU A 181 -15.37 3.47 -16.40
CA GLU A 181 -14.91 3.41 -17.79
C GLU A 181 -13.61 4.20 -18.03
N TYR A 182 -12.68 4.12 -17.06
CA TYR A 182 -11.40 4.83 -17.06
C TYR A 182 -11.49 6.36 -17.02
N ASP A 183 -12.65 6.93 -16.69
CA ASP A 183 -12.78 8.36 -16.41
C ASP A 183 -12.22 8.67 -15.01
N MET A 184 -10.95 9.09 -14.91
CA MET A 184 -10.32 9.37 -13.62
C MET A 184 -11.04 10.45 -12.81
N LYS A 185 -11.67 11.44 -13.45
CA LYS A 185 -12.39 12.48 -12.72
C LYS A 185 -13.60 11.89 -12.01
N LYS A 186 -14.37 11.02 -12.68
CA LYS A 186 -15.48 10.30 -12.04
C LYS A 186 -14.98 9.32 -10.97
N ALA A 187 -13.90 8.59 -11.25
CA ALA A 187 -13.27 7.67 -10.31
C ALA A 187 -12.84 8.38 -9.02
N VAL A 188 -12.18 9.52 -9.11
CA VAL A 188 -11.79 10.34 -7.95
C VAL A 188 -13.00 10.86 -7.18
N ASN A 189 -14.06 11.29 -7.88
CA ASN A 189 -15.32 11.68 -7.23
C ASN A 189 -15.96 10.51 -6.47
N LEU A 190 -15.76 9.27 -6.93
CA LEU A 190 -16.25 8.08 -6.25
C LEU A 190 -15.38 7.73 -5.04
N CYS A 191 -14.04 7.82 -5.16
CA CYS A 191 -13.10 7.68 -4.03
C CYS A 191 -13.37 8.71 -2.92
N ASN A 192 -13.79 9.93 -3.24
CA ASN A 192 -14.12 10.95 -2.23
C ASN A 192 -15.31 10.56 -1.33
N LYS A 193 -16.09 9.51 -1.68
CA LYS A 193 -17.26 9.05 -0.91
C LYS A 193 -16.94 7.95 0.09
N ILE A 194 -15.71 7.41 0.09
CA ILE A 194 -15.37 6.25 0.92
C ILE A 194 -14.56 6.57 2.18
N GLY A 195 -14.18 7.84 2.37
CA GLY A 195 -13.41 8.27 3.54
C GLY A 195 -14.17 8.06 4.85
N THR A 196 -13.47 7.57 5.88
CA THR A 196 -14.04 7.45 7.22
C THR A 196 -13.26 8.26 8.24
N LEU A 197 -13.97 8.86 9.21
CA LEU A 197 -13.33 9.56 10.32
C LEU A 197 -12.49 8.60 11.20
N LYS A 198 -12.87 7.32 11.25
CA LYS A 198 -12.17 6.28 12.02
C LYS A 198 -10.73 6.09 11.52
N SER A 199 -10.50 6.20 10.22
CA SER A 199 -9.19 6.03 9.59
C SER A 199 -8.58 7.36 9.11
N ALA A 200 -9.08 8.50 9.63
CA ALA A 200 -8.66 9.83 9.21
C ALA A 200 -8.69 10.05 7.68
N ASN A 201 -9.70 9.49 7.01
CA ASN A 201 -9.93 9.56 5.56
C ASN A 201 -8.80 8.97 4.69
N ILE A 202 -7.93 8.11 5.23
CA ILE A 202 -6.86 7.45 4.46
C ILE A 202 -7.40 6.67 3.25
N GLU A 203 -8.65 6.20 3.32
CA GLU A 203 -9.31 5.44 2.27
C GLU A 203 -9.39 6.24 0.97
N ILE A 204 -9.63 7.55 1.05
CA ILE A 204 -9.72 8.44 -0.11
C ILE A 204 -8.37 8.45 -0.85
N GLY A 205 -7.30 8.68 -0.10
CA GLY A 205 -5.94 8.69 -0.64
C GLY A 205 -5.55 7.36 -1.28
N GLN A 206 -5.78 6.24 -0.58
CA GLN A 206 -5.45 4.90 -1.09
C GLN A 206 -6.22 4.57 -2.36
N CYS A 207 -7.53 4.87 -2.41
CA CYS A 207 -8.35 4.69 -3.60
C CYS A 207 -7.83 5.53 -4.78
N ILE A 208 -7.46 6.80 -4.56
CA ILE A 208 -6.86 7.66 -5.61
C ILE A 208 -5.51 7.11 -6.08
N GLY A 209 -4.69 6.59 -5.17
CA GLY A 209 -3.43 5.92 -5.51
C GLY A 209 -3.67 4.70 -6.40
N GLY A 210 -4.68 3.89 -6.08
CA GLY A 210 -5.13 2.77 -6.90
C GLY A 210 -5.61 3.18 -8.29
N VAL A 211 -6.49 4.19 -8.35
CA VAL A 211 -6.95 4.79 -9.62
C VAL A 211 -5.76 5.22 -10.48
N THR A 212 -4.76 5.87 -9.86
CA THR A 212 -3.57 6.34 -10.59
C THR A 212 -2.71 5.19 -11.10
N MET A 213 -2.49 4.16 -10.28
CA MET A 213 -1.75 2.96 -10.68
C MET A 213 -2.44 2.22 -11.84
N GLU A 214 -3.75 2.01 -11.73
CA GLU A 214 -4.54 1.32 -12.75
C GLU A 214 -4.51 2.06 -14.10
N MET A 215 -4.55 3.40 -14.08
CA MET A 215 -4.43 4.23 -15.28
C MET A 215 -3.09 4.05 -16.00
N MET A 216 -2.02 3.56 -15.35
CA MET A 216 -0.73 3.35 -16.02
C MET A 216 -0.77 2.22 -17.05
N ALA A 217 -1.61 1.21 -16.85
CA ALA A 217 -1.56 -0.04 -17.61
C ALA A 217 -2.92 -0.46 -18.21
N GLY A 218 -4.05 -0.03 -17.67
CA GLY A 218 -5.36 -0.40 -18.21
C GLY A 218 -5.63 -1.90 -18.13
N VAL A 219 -5.39 -2.50 -16.96
CA VAL A 219 -5.41 -3.96 -16.74
C VAL A 219 -6.83 -4.52 -16.83
N HIS A 220 -7.80 -3.79 -16.29
CA HIS A 220 -9.16 -4.31 -16.09
C HIS A 220 -10.13 -3.99 -17.25
N ASP A 221 -9.94 -2.90 -17.99
CA ASP A 221 -10.62 -2.62 -19.27
C ASP A 221 -9.70 -1.83 -20.21
N HIS A 222 -8.95 -2.57 -21.03
CA HIS A 222 -7.97 -2.00 -21.94
C HIS A 222 -8.60 -1.15 -23.06
N GLU A 223 -9.83 -1.46 -23.50
CA GLU A 223 -10.50 -0.73 -24.56
C GLU A 223 -10.97 0.65 -24.08
N ALA A 224 -11.54 0.71 -22.87
CA ALA A 224 -11.88 1.98 -22.23
C ALA A 224 -10.60 2.80 -21.92
N TRP A 225 -9.56 2.13 -21.43
CA TRP A 225 -8.27 2.76 -21.14
C TRP A 225 -7.67 3.46 -22.38
N ILE A 226 -7.58 2.80 -23.54
CA ILE A 226 -7.05 3.40 -24.77
C ILE A 226 -7.78 4.72 -25.11
N LYS A 227 -9.10 4.77 -24.89
CA LYS A 227 -9.93 5.95 -25.18
C LYS A 227 -9.68 7.09 -24.19
N GLN A 228 -9.37 6.78 -22.93
CA GLN A 228 -9.25 7.75 -21.86
C GLN A 228 -7.83 8.26 -21.61
N VAL A 229 -6.80 7.46 -21.87
CA VAL A 229 -5.39 7.85 -21.65
C VAL A 229 -5.06 9.23 -22.22
N PRO A 230 -5.42 9.58 -23.48
CA PRO A 230 -5.11 10.90 -24.04
C PRO A 230 -5.77 12.06 -23.29
N ASN A 231 -6.82 11.81 -22.49
CA ASN A 231 -7.48 12.82 -21.68
C ASN A 231 -6.70 13.17 -20.41
N TYR A 232 -5.90 12.23 -19.89
CA TYR A 232 -5.25 12.35 -18.58
C TYR A 232 -3.72 12.41 -18.63
N PHE A 233 -3.07 11.62 -19.50
CA PHE A 233 -1.62 11.71 -19.71
C PHE A 233 -1.32 12.56 -20.93
N LYS A 234 -0.51 13.60 -20.74
CA LYS A 234 -0.22 14.60 -21.76
C LYS A 234 1.26 14.58 -22.09
N GLU A 235 1.59 14.59 -23.38
CA GLU A 235 2.98 14.57 -23.82
C GLU A 235 3.77 15.81 -23.37
N ASN A 236 3.10 16.98 -23.37
CA ASN A 236 3.70 18.26 -22.98
C ASN A 236 3.49 18.62 -21.51
N ASP A 237 2.87 17.74 -20.74
CA ASP A 237 2.65 17.93 -19.30
C ASP A 237 2.82 16.59 -18.57
N PRO A 238 4.07 16.24 -18.20
CA PRO A 238 4.38 15.00 -17.52
C PRO A 238 3.82 14.89 -16.10
N LEU A 239 3.37 16.00 -15.49
CA LEU A 239 2.80 15.99 -14.14
C LEU A 239 1.29 15.72 -14.14
N ALA A 240 0.65 15.83 -15.31
CA ALA A 240 -0.71 15.38 -15.52
C ALA A 240 -0.84 13.87 -15.28
N PRO A 241 -1.92 13.42 -14.62
CA PRO A 241 -3.11 14.19 -14.24
C PRO A 241 -3.06 14.79 -12.83
N CYS A 242 -1.96 14.62 -12.09
CA CYS A 242 -1.93 14.93 -10.65
C CYS A 242 -2.06 16.44 -10.35
N ASP A 243 -1.65 17.30 -11.28
CA ASP A 243 -1.77 18.76 -11.21
C ASP A 243 -3.02 19.32 -11.90
N SER A 244 -3.88 18.47 -12.48
CA SER A 244 -5.02 18.88 -13.30
C SER A 244 -6.24 19.39 -12.49
N GLY A 245 -6.11 19.51 -11.16
CA GLY A 245 -7.05 20.21 -10.28
C GLY A 245 -8.34 19.47 -9.93
N PHE A 246 -8.55 18.23 -10.39
CA PHE A 246 -9.72 17.41 -10.01
C PHE A 246 -9.48 16.51 -8.80
N ILE A 247 -8.24 16.45 -8.31
CA ILE A 247 -7.85 15.75 -7.08
C ILE A 247 -7.73 16.79 -5.96
N SER A 248 -8.41 16.56 -4.84
CA SER A 248 -8.29 17.42 -3.66
C SER A 248 -6.85 17.51 -3.17
N LYS A 249 -6.37 18.72 -2.87
CA LYS A 249 -4.97 18.98 -2.46
C LYS A 249 -4.46 18.10 -1.32
N GLU A 250 -5.34 17.71 -0.40
CA GLU A 250 -5.02 16.81 0.72
C GLU A 250 -4.59 15.41 0.28
N TYR A 251 -5.05 14.94 -0.89
CA TYR A 251 -4.82 13.58 -1.38
C TYR A 251 -3.99 13.53 -2.67
N THR A 252 -3.57 14.68 -3.22
CA THR A 252 -2.75 14.75 -4.44
C THR A 252 -1.43 13.98 -4.31
N ASN A 253 -0.88 13.89 -3.11
CA ASN A 253 0.33 13.12 -2.84
C ASN A 253 0.17 11.65 -3.26
N PHE A 254 -1.01 11.04 -3.07
CA PHE A 254 -1.26 9.66 -3.49
C PHE A 254 -1.22 9.48 -5.01
N CYS A 255 -1.60 10.50 -5.78
CA CYS A 255 -1.42 10.47 -7.23
C CYS A 255 0.08 10.47 -7.58
N TYR A 256 0.86 11.39 -6.99
CA TYR A 256 2.30 11.49 -7.26
C TYR A 256 3.08 10.24 -6.85
N VAL A 257 2.69 9.53 -5.78
CA VAL A 257 3.32 8.24 -5.39
C VAL A 257 3.29 7.21 -6.52
N TYR A 258 2.28 7.24 -7.38
CA TYR A 258 2.09 6.26 -8.46
C TYR A 258 2.31 6.82 -9.86
N LEU A 259 2.69 8.10 -10.00
CA LEU A 259 2.93 8.76 -11.30
C LEU A 259 4.25 8.35 -11.97
N THR A 260 5.23 7.82 -11.22
CA THR A 260 6.59 7.57 -11.70
C THR A 260 6.70 6.78 -13.02
N PRO A 261 5.91 5.72 -13.27
CA PRO A 261 5.95 5.01 -14.56
C PRO A 261 5.66 5.93 -15.75
N HIS A 262 4.73 6.88 -15.60
CA HIS A 262 4.46 7.91 -16.59
C HIS A 262 5.66 8.86 -16.73
N LEU A 263 6.27 9.33 -15.64
CA LEU A 263 7.45 10.20 -15.69
C LEU A 263 8.64 9.53 -16.40
N PHE A 264 8.86 8.24 -16.15
CA PHE A 264 9.85 7.44 -16.87
C PHE A 264 9.55 7.38 -18.37
N LYS A 265 8.32 7.05 -18.75
CA LYS A 265 7.90 7.02 -20.15
C LYS A 265 8.08 8.38 -20.83
N SER A 266 7.66 9.47 -20.18
CA SER A 266 7.82 10.85 -20.68
C SER A 266 9.29 11.26 -20.78
N ALA A 267 10.19 10.67 -20.01
CA ALA A 267 11.63 10.87 -20.16
C ALA A 267 12.23 10.06 -21.32
N GLY A 268 11.54 9.03 -21.80
CA GLY A 268 12.01 8.07 -22.81
C GLY A 268 12.60 6.79 -22.21
N VAL A 269 12.38 6.51 -20.92
CA VAL A 269 12.86 5.29 -20.26
C VAL A 269 12.01 4.10 -20.69
N GLU A 270 12.64 3.08 -21.26
CA GLU A 270 12.02 1.78 -21.47
C GLU A 270 12.03 0.99 -20.15
N LEU A 271 10.87 0.81 -19.53
CA LEU A 271 10.77 0.16 -18.23
C LEU A 271 11.31 -1.28 -18.25
N SER A 272 11.19 -2.00 -19.37
CA SER A 272 11.72 -3.36 -19.51
C SER A 272 13.26 -3.41 -19.42
N PHE A 273 13.93 -2.34 -19.84
CA PHE A 273 15.39 -2.22 -19.82
C PHE A 273 15.79 -0.76 -19.56
N PRO A 274 15.66 -0.28 -18.31
CA PRO A 274 15.79 1.13 -18.03
C PRO A 274 17.24 1.61 -18.21
N ASP A 275 17.45 2.66 -19.01
CA ASP A 275 18.74 3.35 -19.11
C ASP A 275 18.86 4.40 -17.99
N PRO A 276 19.77 4.21 -17.00
CA PRO A 276 19.93 5.16 -15.90
C PRO A 276 20.30 6.58 -16.34
N LYS A 277 20.85 6.76 -17.56
CA LYS A 277 21.15 8.11 -18.09
C LYS A 277 19.91 8.99 -18.22
N LEU A 278 18.74 8.39 -18.35
CA LEU A 278 17.46 9.09 -18.49
C LEU A 278 16.78 9.36 -17.13
N PHE A 279 17.28 8.81 -16.03
CA PHE A 279 16.66 8.99 -14.71
C PHE A 279 16.72 10.43 -14.21
N ASN A 280 17.82 11.14 -14.47
CA ASN A 280 17.91 12.58 -14.16
C ASN A 280 16.79 13.37 -14.84
N LYS A 281 16.54 13.08 -16.12
CA LYS A 281 15.49 13.74 -16.90
C LYS A 281 14.11 13.44 -16.31
N ALA A 282 13.82 12.18 -15.96
CA ALA A 282 12.55 11.80 -15.35
C ALA A 282 12.32 12.48 -13.99
N MET A 283 13.33 12.49 -13.11
CA MET A 283 13.22 13.13 -11.79
C MET A 283 13.04 14.65 -11.89
N LYS A 284 13.66 15.30 -12.87
CA LYS A 284 13.53 16.76 -13.07
C LYS A 284 12.10 17.22 -13.38
N TYR A 285 11.21 16.34 -13.84
CA TYR A 285 9.80 16.72 -13.98
C TYR A 285 9.17 17.14 -12.65
N CYS A 286 9.61 16.58 -11.52
CA CYS A 286 9.15 16.99 -10.20
C CYS A 286 9.54 18.44 -9.85
N GLU A 287 10.54 19.03 -10.50
CA GLU A 287 10.90 20.44 -10.28
C GLU A 287 9.82 21.41 -10.78
N GLY A 288 8.89 20.94 -11.62
CA GLY A 288 7.70 21.68 -12.05
C GLY A 288 6.65 21.87 -10.94
N ILE A 289 6.73 21.09 -9.86
CA ILE A 289 5.88 21.26 -8.68
C ILE A 289 6.50 22.37 -7.80
N PRO A 290 5.76 23.40 -7.34
CA PRO A 290 6.33 24.47 -6.52
C PRO A 290 7.10 23.97 -5.29
N PHE A 291 8.17 24.69 -4.89
CA PHE A 291 9.07 24.24 -3.82
C PHE A 291 8.36 24.12 -2.46
N GLU A 292 7.40 25.00 -2.20
CA GLU A 292 6.56 25.00 -1.00
C GLU A 292 5.48 23.92 -0.99
N ASP A 293 5.21 23.28 -2.13
CA ASP A 293 4.25 22.20 -2.23
C ASP A 293 4.90 20.87 -1.81
N ARG A 294 4.34 20.26 -0.76
CA ARG A 294 4.81 18.98 -0.21
C ARG A 294 4.79 17.85 -1.24
N ASN A 295 3.95 17.96 -2.27
CA ASN A 295 3.90 17.01 -3.37
C ASN A 295 5.21 16.92 -4.16
N ARG A 296 6.05 17.97 -4.16
CA ARG A 296 7.38 17.96 -4.79
C ARG A 296 8.25 16.85 -4.18
N SER A 297 8.26 16.77 -2.84
CA SER A 297 8.96 15.72 -2.11
C SER A 297 8.39 14.34 -2.41
N THR A 298 7.05 14.22 -2.46
CA THR A 298 6.40 12.94 -2.81
C THR A 298 6.72 12.47 -4.23
N CYS A 299 6.74 13.38 -5.20
CA CYS A 299 7.12 13.10 -6.59
C CYS A 299 8.58 12.61 -6.68
N PHE A 300 9.52 13.24 -5.96
CA PHE A 300 10.89 12.71 -5.91
C PHE A 300 10.95 11.35 -5.19
N GLY A 301 10.19 11.20 -4.11
CA GLY A 301 10.13 9.97 -3.32
C GLY A 301 9.66 8.77 -4.15
N SER A 302 8.65 8.95 -5.00
CA SER A 302 8.06 7.86 -5.78
C SER A 302 9.06 7.14 -6.70
N PHE A 303 10.19 7.77 -7.06
CA PHE A 303 11.30 7.11 -7.78
C PHE A 303 12.00 6.04 -6.95
N GLY A 304 12.16 6.26 -5.65
CA GLY A 304 12.79 5.31 -4.73
C GLY A 304 12.11 3.95 -4.72
N LYS A 305 10.78 3.96 -4.64
CA LYS A 305 9.93 2.75 -4.75
C LYS A 305 10.19 2.00 -6.06
N GLU A 306 10.22 2.70 -7.18
CA GLU A 306 10.48 2.07 -8.49
C GLU A 306 11.91 1.53 -8.59
N TYR A 307 12.90 2.23 -8.04
CA TYR A 307 14.29 1.77 -8.05
C TYR A 307 14.52 0.47 -7.27
N VAL A 308 13.80 0.26 -6.17
CA VAL A 308 13.81 -1.03 -5.46
C VAL A 308 13.33 -2.15 -6.38
N VAL A 309 12.21 -1.95 -7.08
CA VAL A 309 11.66 -2.92 -8.03
C VAL A 309 12.62 -3.17 -9.20
N LEU A 310 13.15 -2.11 -9.81
CA LEU A 310 14.05 -2.20 -10.96
C LEU A 310 15.40 -2.85 -10.61
N SER A 311 15.99 -2.49 -9.47
CA SER A 311 17.28 -3.06 -9.03
C SER A 311 17.16 -4.53 -8.61
N ASN A 312 15.95 -4.97 -8.21
CA ASN A 312 15.66 -6.37 -7.91
C ASN A 312 15.10 -7.16 -9.11
N ALA A 313 15.29 -6.68 -10.34
CA ALA A 313 14.80 -7.33 -11.55
C ALA A 313 13.28 -7.65 -11.49
N ARG A 314 12.52 -6.74 -10.85
CA ARG A 314 11.07 -6.84 -10.61
C ARG A 314 10.65 -7.98 -9.67
N ASN A 315 11.60 -8.61 -8.98
CA ASN A 315 11.30 -9.59 -7.94
C ASN A 315 10.81 -8.87 -6.68
N VAL A 316 9.50 -8.74 -6.55
CA VAL A 316 8.86 -8.03 -5.43
C VAL A 316 8.70 -8.90 -4.17
N GLN A 317 8.88 -10.22 -4.27
CA GLN A 317 8.66 -11.17 -3.17
C GLN A 317 9.91 -11.48 -2.37
N ASN A 318 11.08 -11.33 -2.97
CA ASN A 318 12.34 -11.67 -2.32
C ASN A 318 13.21 -10.44 -2.05
N VAL A 319 12.56 -9.33 -1.65
CA VAL A 319 13.23 -8.08 -1.30
C VAL A 319 14.25 -8.31 -0.18
N SER A 320 13.92 -9.14 0.81
CA SER A 320 14.81 -9.53 1.92
C SER A 320 16.15 -10.11 1.46
N SER A 321 16.20 -10.73 0.27
CA SER A 321 17.43 -11.31 -0.30
C SER A 321 18.24 -10.37 -1.21
N MET A 322 17.79 -9.13 -1.43
CA MET A 322 18.50 -8.18 -2.29
C MET A 322 19.96 -8.07 -1.89
N LYS A 323 20.87 -8.28 -2.84
CA LYS A 323 22.31 -8.20 -2.61
C LYS A 323 22.72 -6.75 -2.34
N ASP A 324 23.83 -6.57 -1.64
CA ASP A 324 24.44 -5.27 -1.35
C ASP A 324 24.65 -4.42 -2.60
N ALA A 325 25.07 -5.03 -3.71
CA ALA A 325 25.19 -4.34 -5.00
C ALA A 325 23.85 -3.79 -5.51
N GLN A 326 22.74 -4.51 -5.30
CA GLN A 326 21.40 -4.06 -5.71
C GLN A 326 20.90 -2.93 -4.80
N LEU A 327 21.08 -3.07 -3.49
CA LEU A 327 20.74 -2.03 -2.51
C LEU A 327 21.53 -0.73 -2.75
N LEU A 328 22.83 -0.84 -2.96
CA LEU A 328 23.68 0.31 -3.30
C LEU A 328 23.29 0.93 -4.66
N GLN A 329 22.82 0.11 -5.60
CA GLN A 329 22.33 0.59 -6.89
C GLN A 329 21.10 1.49 -6.74
N VAL A 330 20.16 1.17 -5.82
CA VAL A 330 19.01 2.03 -5.50
C VAL A 330 19.47 3.42 -5.06
N TYR A 331 20.41 3.48 -4.10
CA TYR A 331 21.00 4.74 -3.65
C TYR A 331 21.69 5.50 -4.78
N ASN A 332 22.49 4.80 -5.60
CA ASN A 332 23.19 5.41 -6.72
C ASN A 332 22.22 6.00 -7.76
N TRP A 333 21.07 5.36 -7.99
CA TRP A 333 20.02 5.89 -8.87
C TRP A 333 19.30 7.09 -8.27
N CYS A 334 18.99 7.10 -6.97
CA CYS A 334 18.46 8.30 -6.30
C CYS A 334 19.38 9.52 -6.48
N LYS A 335 20.70 9.30 -6.46
CA LYS A 335 21.71 10.34 -6.68
C LYS A 335 21.81 10.88 -8.11
N LEU A 336 21.18 10.23 -9.08
CA LEU A 336 21.16 10.74 -10.45
C LEU A 336 20.20 11.92 -10.60
N GLY A 337 19.26 12.12 -9.67
CA GLY A 337 18.31 13.23 -9.69
C GLY A 337 18.85 14.55 -9.14
N PRO A 338 17.99 15.59 -9.08
CA PRO A 338 18.26 16.82 -8.34
C PRO A 338 18.59 16.55 -6.86
N VAL A 339 19.48 17.36 -6.27
CA VAL A 339 19.97 17.17 -4.89
C VAL A 339 18.83 17.15 -3.86
N GLU A 340 17.81 17.99 -4.04
CA GLU A 340 16.62 18.04 -3.17
C GLU A 340 15.79 16.74 -3.21
N GLY A 341 15.88 15.98 -4.31
CA GLY A 341 15.14 14.74 -4.50
C GLY A 341 15.83 13.50 -3.92
N VAL A 342 17.08 13.62 -3.46
CA VAL A 342 17.86 12.48 -2.98
C VAL A 342 17.31 11.92 -1.67
N SER A 343 17.08 12.74 -0.64
CA SER A 343 16.52 12.27 0.64
C SER A 343 15.12 11.66 0.46
N PRO A 344 14.15 12.31 -0.21
CA PRO A 344 12.83 11.72 -0.43
C PRO A 344 12.88 10.39 -1.19
N CYS A 345 13.75 10.28 -2.21
CA CYS A 345 13.94 9.04 -2.96
C CYS A 345 14.46 7.91 -2.07
N ILE A 346 15.46 8.17 -1.23
CA ILE A 346 16.00 7.18 -0.29
C ILE A 346 14.94 6.77 0.76
N GLU A 347 14.19 7.74 1.29
CA GLU A 347 13.13 7.49 2.26
C GLU A 347 12.05 6.57 1.68
N SER A 348 11.52 6.86 0.48
CA SER A 348 10.51 6.00 -0.13
C SER A 348 11.07 4.65 -0.57
N ALA A 349 12.36 4.57 -0.96
CA ALA A 349 13.01 3.30 -1.22
C ALA A 349 13.07 2.45 0.06
N LEU A 350 13.44 3.04 1.20
CA LEU A 350 13.41 2.39 2.50
C LEU A 350 12.01 1.90 2.84
N GLN A 351 10.97 2.73 2.67
CA GLN A 351 9.58 2.30 2.89
C GLN A 351 9.20 1.11 1.98
N SER A 352 9.63 1.11 0.72
CA SER A 352 9.39 -0.01 -0.19
C SER A 352 10.19 -1.27 0.16
N ILE A 353 11.35 -1.14 0.80
CA ILE A 353 12.17 -2.27 1.28
C ILE A 353 11.58 -2.85 2.57
N TYR A 354 11.15 -1.99 3.50
CA TYR A 354 10.57 -2.40 4.78
C TYR A 354 9.14 -2.94 4.65
N TRP A 355 8.39 -2.36 3.70
CA TRP A 355 7.01 -2.68 3.32
C TRP A 355 5.92 -2.49 4.39
N GLY A 356 6.26 -2.05 5.60
CA GLY A 356 5.32 -2.04 6.74
C GLY A 356 5.68 -3.06 7.83
N GLY A 357 6.82 -3.75 7.69
CA GLY A 357 7.31 -4.76 8.62
C GLY A 357 7.07 -6.20 8.18
N GLU A 358 6.48 -6.38 6.99
CA GLU A 358 6.25 -7.67 6.34
C GLU A 358 7.57 -8.26 5.80
N ASN A 359 8.50 -7.40 5.37
CA ASN A 359 9.86 -7.82 5.03
C ASN A 359 10.75 -7.89 6.28
N ASP A 360 11.78 -8.74 6.23
CA ASP A 360 12.79 -8.83 7.30
C ASP A 360 13.48 -7.47 7.50
N SER A 361 13.45 -6.92 8.72
CA SER A 361 14.05 -5.62 9.04
C SER A 361 15.54 -5.54 8.69
N LYS A 362 16.25 -6.68 8.67
CA LYS A 362 17.69 -6.73 8.37
C LYS A 362 18.04 -6.19 7.00
N VAL A 363 17.18 -6.36 5.99
CA VAL A 363 17.46 -5.78 4.66
C VAL A 363 17.35 -4.26 4.69
N SER A 364 16.42 -3.71 5.46
CA SER A 364 16.25 -2.27 5.63
C SER A 364 17.43 -1.66 6.41
N VAL A 365 17.86 -2.32 7.50
CA VAL A 365 19.06 -1.94 8.25
C VAL A 365 20.30 -1.98 7.36
N ARG A 366 20.46 -3.03 6.56
CA ARG A 366 21.57 -3.18 5.60
C ARG A 366 21.55 -2.07 4.53
N PHE A 367 20.39 -1.73 3.99
CA PHE A 367 20.23 -0.63 3.05
C PHE A 367 20.70 0.71 3.65
N CYS A 368 20.27 1.05 4.87
CA CYS A 368 20.72 2.29 5.49
C CYS A 368 22.23 2.30 5.81
N ASN A 369 22.81 1.15 6.15
CA ASN A 369 24.23 1.03 6.49
C ASN A 369 25.16 1.06 5.27
N ILE A 370 24.72 0.62 4.10
CA ILE A 370 25.56 0.59 2.89
C ILE A 370 25.65 1.95 2.19
N ILE A 371 24.80 2.91 2.56
CA ILE A 371 24.83 4.28 2.04
C ILE A 371 26.14 4.96 2.47
N PRO A 372 27.04 5.35 1.53
CA PRO A 372 28.34 5.92 1.89
C PRO A 372 28.26 7.34 2.45
N ASP A 373 27.21 8.10 2.12
CA ASP A 373 27.03 9.45 2.62
C ASP A 373 26.38 9.41 4.02
N GLN A 374 27.11 9.87 5.03
CA GLN A 374 26.69 9.76 6.41
C GLN A 374 25.41 10.54 6.72
N LYS A 375 25.12 11.62 6.00
CA LYS A 375 23.87 12.38 6.17
C LYS A 375 22.69 11.49 5.79
N TYR A 376 22.70 10.95 4.57
CA TYR A 376 21.61 10.11 4.07
C TYR A 376 21.50 8.78 4.81
N SER A 377 22.63 8.19 5.23
CA SER A 377 22.64 6.97 6.05
C SER A 377 21.94 7.20 7.40
N ASN A 378 22.19 8.34 8.06
CA ASN A 378 21.53 8.67 9.33
C ASN A 378 20.03 8.92 9.15
N GLU A 379 19.65 9.75 8.16
CA GLU A 379 18.25 10.04 7.84
C GLU A 379 17.48 8.75 7.51
N CYS A 380 18.09 7.82 6.76
CA CYS A 380 17.52 6.51 6.48
C CYS A 380 17.24 5.72 7.76
N MET A 381 18.22 5.62 8.67
CA MET A 381 18.05 4.83 9.90
C MET A 381 17.00 5.44 10.85
N GLU A 382 16.96 6.77 10.98
CA GLU A 382 15.96 7.47 11.78
C GLU A 382 14.53 7.22 11.25
N ASN A 383 14.36 7.26 9.92
CA ASN A 383 13.09 6.93 9.27
C ASN A 383 12.70 5.46 9.46
N LEU A 384 13.66 4.54 9.45
CA LEU A 384 13.39 3.11 9.70
C LEU A 384 12.87 2.90 11.13
N ILE A 385 13.52 3.53 12.13
CA ILE A 385 13.06 3.48 13.53
C ILE A 385 11.63 4.06 13.65
N GLY A 386 11.35 5.18 12.97
CA GLY A 386 10.00 5.76 12.91
C GLY A 386 8.97 4.80 12.32
N SER A 387 9.33 4.09 11.26
CA SER A 387 8.47 3.11 10.58
C SER A 387 8.14 1.93 11.47
N VAL A 388 9.13 1.37 12.15
CA VAL A 388 8.92 0.29 13.14
C VAL A 388 7.99 0.76 14.27
N SER A 389 8.13 2.01 14.74
CA SER A 389 7.24 2.57 15.76
C SER A 389 5.79 2.61 15.30
N TYR A 390 5.57 3.02 14.04
CA TYR A 390 4.25 3.16 13.45
C TYR A 390 3.58 1.81 13.23
N TYR A 391 4.24 0.89 12.51
CA TYR A 391 3.62 -0.36 12.05
C TYR A 391 3.66 -1.49 13.08
N VAL A 392 4.76 -1.65 13.81
CA VAL A 392 4.95 -2.82 14.66
C VAL A 392 4.67 -2.48 16.11
N LYS A 393 3.73 -3.17 16.75
CA LYS A 393 3.42 -3.00 18.19
C LYS A 393 4.01 -4.10 19.07
N ASP A 394 4.49 -5.19 18.48
CA ASP A 394 5.10 -6.30 19.21
C ASP A 394 6.42 -5.88 19.88
N ALA A 395 6.48 -6.05 21.21
CA ALA A 395 7.63 -5.62 22.00
C ALA A 395 8.88 -6.47 21.71
N LYS A 396 8.73 -7.77 21.46
CA LYS A 396 9.86 -8.67 21.18
C LYS A 396 10.52 -8.34 19.85
N TYR A 397 9.71 -8.06 18.82
CA TYR A 397 10.20 -7.57 17.54
C TYR A 397 10.98 -6.27 17.71
N ARG A 398 10.43 -5.30 18.45
CA ARG A 398 11.09 -4.01 18.70
C ARG A 398 12.42 -4.17 19.43
N GLU A 399 12.50 -5.06 20.42
CA GLU A 399 13.74 -5.39 21.13
C GLU A 399 14.78 -5.99 20.18
N LEU A 400 14.37 -6.97 19.37
CA LEU A 400 15.23 -7.60 18.37
C LEU A 400 15.73 -6.57 17.35
N PHE A 401 14.83 -5.76 16.78
CA PHE A 401 15.16 -4.70 15.83
C PHE A 401 16.18 -3.71 16.41
N CYS A 402 15.98 -3.22 17.64
CA CYS A 402 16.95 -2.32 18.28
C CYS A 402 18.30 -2.98 18.60
N SER A 403 18.40 -4.30 18.58
CA SER A 403 19.68 -5.01 18.67
C SER A 403 20.43 -5.07 17.33
N GLU A 404 19.70 -4.96 16.21
CA GLU A 404 20.22 -5.06 14.84
C GLU A 404 20.72 -3.72 14.29
N VAL A 405 20.20 -2.58 14.78
CA VAL A 405 20.69 -1.25 14.37
C VAL A 405 22.13 -1.02 14.83
N THR A 406 22.86 -0.16 14.10
CA THR A 406 24.25 0.17 14.48
C THR A 406 24.33 0.83 15.85
N GLU A 407 25.47 0.69 16.53
CA GLU A 407 25.67 1.15 17.91
C GLU A 407 25.21 2.60 18.15
N LYS A 408 25.47 3.48 17.18
CA LYS A 408 25.08 4.89 17.20
C LYS A 408 23.57 5.11 17.43
N PHE A 409 22.71 4.22 16.93
CA PHE A 409 21.24 4.38 16.98
C PHE A 409 20.57 3.53 18.05
N LYS A 410 21.29 2.68 18.78
CA LYS A 410 20.68 1.75 19.74
C LYS A 410 19.95 2.48 20.88
N GLU A 411 20.54 3.55 21.40
CA GLU A 411 19.94 4.33 22.50
C GLU A 411 18.64 5.00 22.04
N ASP A 412 18.66 5.73 20.94
CA ASP A 412 17.49 6.40 20.36
C ASP A 412 16.41 5.39 19.96
N CYS A 413 16.78 4.26 19.35
CA CYS A 413 15.86 3.18 19.02
C CYS A 413 15.12 2.67 20.26
N ARG A 414 15.86 2.35 21.34
CA ARG A 414 15.26 1.86 22.59
C ARG A 414 14.37 2.91 23.24
N ALA A 415 14.80 4.17 23.25
CA ALA A 415 14.01 5.27 23.78
C ALA A 415 12.67 5.41 23.04
N ARG A 416 12.66 5.36 21.70
CA ARG A 416 11.44 5.52 20.91
C ARG A 416 10.53 4.29 20.90
N LEU A 417 11.10 3.09 20.89
CA LEU A 417 10.34 1.86 20.64
C LEU A 417 9.97 1.09 21.90
N LEU A 418 10.84 1.08 22.92
CA LEU A 418 10.68 0.25 24.13
C LEU A 418 10.23 1.07 25.33
N ASN A 419 10.62 2.35 25.38
CA ASN A 419 10.21 3.29 26.41
C ASN A 419 9.44 4.48 25.81
N PRO A 420 8.35 4.26 25.04
CA PRO A 420 7.56 5.38 24.55
C PRO A 420 6.97 6.07 25.79
N ILE A 421 7.61 7.16 26.21
CA ILE A 421 7.05 8.02 27.26
C ILE A 421 5.69 8.48 26.72
N ARG A 422 4.66 8.23 27.55
CA ARG A 422 3.22 8.40 27.27
C ARG A 422 2.85 9.66 26.51
#